data_AF-A0A6I8TPW6-F1
#
_entry.id   AF-A0A6I8TPW6-F1
#
_cell.length_a   1.000
_cell.length_b   1.000
_cell.length_c   1.000
_cell.angle_alpha   90.00
_cell.angle_beta   90.00
_cell.angle_gamma   90.00
#
_symmetry.space_group_name_H-M   'P 1'
#
loop_
_entity.id
_entity.type
_entity.pdbx_description
1 polymer ?
#
loop_
_entity_poly.entity_id
_entity_poly.type
_entity_poly.pdbx_seq_one_letter_code
_entity_poly.pdbx_strand_id
1 'polypeptide(L)'
;MEYVFDIFFEECFLTMERSGLKSRSGRRDVIDHLNSVISGCIEGRPTATAQLAVGLAVKSAIDYHRKMKDDNFRVCMMGKYHNVLYIAMRIAWDWSLEDSEVIRLLLEEIYACEKTFERLFLGALFGSNAPHFIAGWKSDFKDQDENLRAMVFFLHHAGKTRLKFPSYSYIYRDIVPTKFIDIPIESCGKAAPLRVAIQASAPDTLMILLRQGADPNPDDGGSSPIISLLDKLREYENRSYPYQLVSCLKLLLRCTIMVELPYKPHLFHVRKEMFQTKYRLLLEDNLIPIDQLFGVPTLKSICRCHVRDQLRNNFQLPRGINRLNVPRKIMKYIDLLD
;
A
#
# COMPACT_ATOMS: atom_id res chain seq x y z
N MET A 1 15.96 12.97 26.83
CA MET A 1 14.68 12.51 26.28
C MET A 1 14.90 11.21 25.56
N GLU A 2 15.87 11.14 24.65
CA GLU A 2 16.38 9.89 24.05
C GLU A 2 16.64 8.78 25.09
N TYR A 3 17.49 9.05 26.09
CA TYR A 3 17.75 8.11 27.20
C TYR A 3 16.50 7.57 27.93
N VAL A 4 15.41 8.35 28.01
CA VAL A 4 14.16 7.90 28.67
C VAL A 4 13.47 6.83 27.84
N PHE A 5 13.46 6.99 26.51
CA PHE A 5 12.85 6.01 25.61
C PHE A 5 13.72 4.76 25.47
N ASP A 6 15.04 4.89 25.51
CA ASP A 6 15.95 3.74 25.55
C ASP A 6 15.69 2.87 26.79
N ILE A 7 15.67 3.49 27.99
CA ILE A 7 15.32 2.78 29.22
C ILE A 7 13.94 2.16 29.13
N PHE A 8 12.95 2.89 28.61
CA PHE A 8 11.58 2.38 28.47
C PHE A 8 11.54 1.05 27.72
N PHE A 9 12.19 0.97 26.55
CA PHE A 9 12.17 -0.27 25.78
C PHE A 9 12.99 -1.38 26.43
N GLU A 10 14.14 -1.06 27.03
CA GLU A 10 14.95 -2.04 27.76
C GLU A 10 14.16 -2.63 28.94
N GLU A 11 13.61 -1.80 29.83
CA GLU A 11 12.88 -2.26 31.01
C GLU A 11 11.55 -2.93 30.66
N CYS A 12 10.76 -2.35 29.76
CA CYS A 12 9.47 -2.89 29.35
C CYS A 12 9.61 -4.29 28.75
N PHE A 13 10.68 -4.52 27.98
CA PHE A 13 10.90 -5.81 27.33
C PHE A 13 11.79 -6.76 28.10
N LEU A 14 12.54 -6.34 29.12
CA LEU A 14 13.36 -7.24 29.94
C LEU A 14 12.53 -8.37 30.56
N THR A 15 11.39 -8.02 31.16
CA THR A 15 10.50 -8.95 31.88
C THR A 15 9.41 -9.57 30.99
N MET A 16 9.21 -9.04 29.78
CA MET A 16 8.17 -9.52 28.87
C MET A 16 8.57 -10.84 28.20
N GLU A 17 7.64 -11.80 28.13
CA GLU A 17 7.85 -13.01 27.33
C GLU A 17 8.05 -12.68 25.83
N ARG A 18 8.75 -13.54 25.09
CA ARG A 18 8.99 -13.34 23.65
C ARG A 18 7.68 -13.19 22.85
N SER A 19 6.60 -13.83 23.29
CA SER A 19 5.25 -13.75 22.71
C SER A 19 4.40 -12.60 23.23
N GLY A 20 4.89 -11.77 24.16
CA GLY A 20 4.09 -10.74 24.83
C GLY A 20 3.43 -9.72 23.89
N LEU A 21 4.08 -9.43 22.75
CA LEU A 21 3.54 -8.54 21.72
C LEU A 21 2.77 -9.26 20.59
N LYS A 22 2.51 -10.56 20.70
CA LYS A 22 1.72 -11.30 19.69
C LYS A 22 0.25 -10.88 19.73
N SER A 23 -0.29 -10.66 20.92
CA SER A 23 -1.68 -10.25 21.10
C SER A 23 -1.85 -8.75 20.85
N ARG A 24 -3.03 -8.37 20.35
CA ARG A 24 -3.38 -6.95 20.18
C ARG A 24 -3.48 -6.22 21.53
N SER A 25 -3.94 -6.89 22.58
CA SER A 25 -4.02 -6.32 23.93
C SER A 25 -2.65 -5.97 24.46
N GLY A 26 -1.70 -6.91 24.43
CA GLY A 26 -0.34 -6.66 24.93
C GLY A 26 0.37 -5.53 24.18
N ARG A 27 0.11 -5.38 22.88
CA ARG A 27 0.62 -4.22 22.13
C ARG A 27 -0.04 -2.91 22.55
N ARG A 28 -1.36 -2.89 22.74
CA ARG A 28 -2.08 -1.69 23.22
C ARG A 28 -1.59 -1.23 24.58
N ASP A 29 -1.36 -2.16 25.51
CA ASP A 29 -0.86 -1.82 26.85
C ASP A 29 0.50 -1.10 26.77
N VAL A 30 1.40 -1.57 25.89
CA VAL A 30 2.70 -0.91 25.64
C VAL A 30 2.53 0.44 24.94
N ILE A 31 1.63 0.54 23.96
CA ILE A 31 1.32 1.79 23.26
C ILE A 31 0.79 2.84 24.24
N ASP A 32 -0.14 2.47 25.12
CA ASP A 32 -0.76 3.38 26.09
C ASP A 32 0.27 3.85 27.13
N HIS A 33 1.15 2.96 27.58
CA HIS A 33 2.25 3.33 28.48
C HIS A 33 3.24 4.27 27.77
N LEU A 34 3.64 3.97 26.53
CA LEU A 34 4.55 4.81 25.76
C LEU A 34 3.94 6.19 25.46
N ASN A 35 2.65 6.25 25.12
CA ASN A 35 1.92 7.52 24.95
C ASN A 35 1.97 8.37 26.24
N SER A 36 1.82 7.74 27.40
CA SER A 36 1.93 8.43 28.70
C SER A 36 3.34 8.98 28.94
N VAL A 37 4.38 8.21 28.61
CA VAL A 37 5.79 8.64 28.72
C VAL A 37 6.09 9.80 27.75
N ILE A 38 5.58 9.74 26.51
CA ILE A 38 5.72 10.82 25.53
C ILE A 38 5.08 12.10 26.05
N SER A 39 3.83 12.03 26.53
CA SER A 39 3.11 13.19 27.10
C SER A 39 3.87 13.78 28.30
N GLY A 40 4.34 12.95 29.23
CA GLY A 40 5.14 13.40 30.36
C GLY A 40 6.47 14.06 29.95
N CYS A 41 7.11 13.57 28.88
CA CYS A 41 8.32 14.19 28.33
C CYS A 41 8.06 15.58 27.70
N ILE A 42 6.89 15.77 27.09
CA ILE A 42 6.48 17.05 26.51
C ILE A 42 6.17 18.06 27.63
N GLU A 43 5.37 17.66 28.62
CA GLU A 43 4.98 18.53 29.74
C GLU A 43 6.17 18.90 30.63
N GLY A 44 7.07 17.95 30.90
CA GLY A 44 8.22 18.14 31.79
C GLY A 44 9.38 18.95 31.21
N ARG A 45 9.33 19.33 29.92
CA ARG A 45 10.43 20.07 29.25
C ARG A 45 9.89 21.19 28.37
N PRO A 46 10.07 22.47 28.74
CA PRO A 46 9.55 23.61 27.97
C PRO A 46 10.01 23.70 26.51
N THR A 47 11.16 23.11 26.17
CA THR A 47 11.73 23.11 24.80
C THR A 47 11.33 21.88 23.98
N ALA A 48 10.60 20.92 24.55
CA ALA A 48 10.24 19.69 23.85
C ALA A 48 8.94 19.86 23.04
N THR A 49 9.04 19.76 21.73
CA THR A 49 7.86 19.66 20.86
C THR A 49 7.37 18.22 20.80
N ALA A 50 6.07 18.03 20.56
CA ALA A 50 5.50 16.69 20.35
C ALA A 50 6.22 15.93 19.23
N GLN A 51 6.53 16.60 18.12
CA GLN A 51 7.24 16.00 16.98
C GLN A 51 8.65 15.53 17.35
N LEU A 52 9.38 16.29 18.18
CA LEU A 52 10.70 15.87 18.67
C LEU A 52 10.57 14.64 19.58
N ALA A 53 9.64 14.66 20.55
CA ALA A 53 9.46 13.56 21.50
C ALA A 53 9.07 12.26 20.79
N VAL A 54 8.10 12.31 19.88
CA VAL A 54 7.62 11.17 19.10
C VAL A 54 8.71 10.67 18.15
N GLY A 55 9.42 11.58 17.47
CA GLY A 55 10.53 11.23 16.60
C GLY A 55 11.64 10.48 17.35
N LEU A 56 11.98 10.91 18.57
CA LEU A 56 12.92 10.21 19.44
C LEU A 56 12.38 8.85 19.90
N ALA A 57 11.11 8.75 20.29
CA ALA A 57 10.50 7.48 20.69
C ALA A 57 10.54 6.43 19.56
N VAL A 58 10.21 6.84 18.33
CA VAL A 58 10.25 5.97 17.15
C VAL A 58 11.68 5.57 16.80
N LYS A 59 12.65 6.50 16.86
CA LYS A 59 14.08 6.18 16.67
C LYS A 59 14.59 5.20 17.74
N SER A 60 14.25 5.41 19.01
CA SER A 60 14.67 4.53 20.11
C SER A 60 14.11 3.11 19.94
N ALA A 61 12.89 2.97 19.41
CA ALA A 61 12.32 1.66 19.07
C ALA A 61 13.09 0.95 17.92
N ILE A 62 13.48 1.71 16.89
CA ILE A 62 14.31 1.25 15.78
C ILE A 62 15.68 0.80 16.29
N ASP A 63 16.30 1.62 17.13
CA ASP A 63 17.65 1.39 17.65
C ASP A 63 17.67 0.22 18.64
N TYR A 64 16.63 0.06 19.46
CA TYR A 64 16.43 -1.13 20.28
C TYR A 64 16.35 -2.40 19.42
N HIS A 65 15.55 -2.41 18.34
CA HIS A 65 15.50 -3.54 17.42
C HIS A 65 16.86 -3.82 16.77
N ARG A 66 17.58 -2.78 16.31
CA ARG A 66 18.91 -2.92 15.71
C ARG A 66 19.93 -3.49 16.68
N LYS A 67 20.00 -2.97 17.91
CA LYS A 67 20.86 -3.49 18.99
C LYS A 67 20.61 -4.98 19.22
N MET A 68 19.35 -5.36 19.41
CA MET A 68 18.95 -6.76 19.63
C MET A 68 19.29 -7.66 18.43
N LYS A 69 19.19 -7.14 17.21
CA LYS A 69 19.56 -7.83 15.97
C LYS A 69 21.08 -7.98 15.85
N ASP A 70 21.85 -6.94 16.15
CA ASP A 70 23.30 -6.93 16.09
C ASP A 70 23.92 -7.88 17.11
N ASP A 71 23.39 -7.89 18.33
CA ASP A 71 23.75 -8.85 19.39
C ASP A 71 23.44 -10.30 19.00
N ASN A 72 22.53 -10.50 18.04
CA ASN A 72 22.14 -11.80 17.49
C ASN A 72 22.69 -12.01 16.06
N PHE A 73 23.97 -11.70 15.83
CA PHE A 73 24.67 -11.91 14.56
C PHE A 73 23.99 -11.26 13.34
N ARG A 74 23.39 -10.08 13.56
CA ARG A 74 22.62 -9.34 12.54
C ARG A 74 21.35 -10.05 12.06
N VAL A 75 20.86 -11.03 12.81
CA VAL A 75 19.61 -11.76 12.52
C VAL A 75 18.52 -11.31 13.48
N CYS A 76 17.35 -10.96 12.94
CA CYS A 76 16.23 -10.52 13.76
C CYS A 76 15.71 -11.65 14.66
N MET A 77 15.60 -11.37 15.96
CA MET A 77 15.10 -12.33 16.96
C MET A 77 13.58 -12.55 16.91
N MET A 78 12.82 -11.82 16.09
CA MET A 78 11.36 -11.92 15.99
C MET A 78 10.65 -11.70 17.36
N GLY A 79 9.35 -11.99 17.43
CA GLY A 79 8.57 -11.83 18.67
C GLY A 79 8.58 -10.38 19.18
N LYS A 80 8.72 -10.18 20.50
CA LYS A 80 8.77 -8.84 21.12
C LYS A 80 9.83 -7.92 20.50
N TYR A 81 11.01 -8.46 20.15
CA TYR A 81 12.13 -7.69 19.63
C TYR A 81 11.86 -7.10 18.24
N HIS A 82 11.05 -7.77 17.43
CA HIS A 82 10.64 -7.28 16.12
C HIS A 82 9.32 -6.49 16.19
N ASN A 83 8.39 -6.95 17.02
CA ASN A 83 7.07 -6.35 17.14
C ASN A 83 7.10 -4.94 17.74
N VAL A 84 8.20 -4.53 18.39
CA VAL A 84 8.45 -3.13 18.76
C VAL A 84 8.38 -2.18 17.55
N LEU A 85 8.75 -2.61 16.35
CA LEU A 85 8.66 -1.80 15.14
C LEU A 85 7.18 -1.48 14.78
N TYR A 86 6.25 -2.36 15.13
CA TYR A 86 4.81 -2.11 14.95
C TYR A 86 4.24 -1.21 16.04
N ILE A 87 4.80 -1.24 17.26
CA ILE A 87 4.53 -0.22 18.28
C ILE A 87 4.98 1.15 17.76
N ALA A 88 6.20 1.24 17.22
CA ALA A 88 6.73 2.47 16.62
C ALA A 88 5.88 2.96 15.45
N MET A 89 5.40 2.05 14.60
CA MET A 89 4.48 2.35 13.50
C MET A 89 3.17 2.94 14.03
N ARG A 90 2.60 2.36 15.09
CA ARG A 90 1.39 2.88 15.70
C ARG A 90 1.59 4.27 16.31
N ILE A 91 2.68 4.46 17.06
CA ILE A 91 3.02 5.75 17.70
C ILE A 91 3.25 6.83 16.65
N ALA A 92 3.97 6.52 15.57
CA ALA A 92 4.20 7.45 14.48
C ALA A 92 2.89 7.94 13.84
N TRP A 93 1.90 7.05 13.72
CA TRP A 93 0.57 7.38 13.22
C TRP A 93 -0.25 8.20 14.23
N ASP A 94 -0.35 7.74 15.48
CA ASP A 94 -1.16 8.38 16.53
C ASP A 94 -0.80 9.85 16.73
N TRP A 95 0.48 10.18 16.60
CA TRP A 95 1.00 11.53 16.74
C TRP A 95 1.26 12.26 15.42
N SER A 96 0.89 11.65 14.29
CA SER A 96 1.08 12.24 12.95
C SER A 96 2.51 12.74 12.72
N LEU A 97 3.50 11.88 12.98
CA LEU A 97 4.93 12.22 12.89
C LEU A 97 5.27 12.77 11.48
N GLU A 98 5.77 13.99 11.41
CA GLU A 98 6.01 14.68 10.13
C GLU A 98 7.35 14.32 9.48
N ASP A 99 8.33 13.90 10.29
CA ASP A 99 9.68 13.55 9.84
C ASP A 99 9.66 12.30 8.96
N SER A 100 9.79 12.52 7.65
CA SER A 100 9.71 11.46 6.66
C SER A 100 10.95 10.57 6.63
N GLU A 101 12.08 11.05 7.14
CA GLU A 101 13.30 10.22 7.25
C GLU A 101 13.17 9.20 8.37
N VAL A 102 12.54 9.56 9.50
CA VAL A 102 12.26 8.60 10.57
C VAL A 102 11.30 7.51 10.10
N ILE A 103 10.23 7.88 9.39
CA ILE A 103 9.29 6.91 8.82
C ILE A 103 9.97 6.03 7.78
N ARG A 104 10.87 6.59 6.95
CA ARG A 104 11.66 5.81 5.99
C ARG A 104 12.50 4.75 6.71
N LEU A 105 13.26 5.14 7.73
CA LEU A 105 14.10 4.21 8.51
C LEU A 105 13.27 3.10 9.16
N LEU A 106 12.08 3.44 9.69
CA LEU A 106 11.17 2.45 10.26
C LEU A 106 10.73 1.41 9.22
N LEU A 107 10.30 1.85 8.04
CA LEU A 107 9.86 0.97 6.97
C LEU A 107 11.01 0.12 6.43
N GLU A 108 12.22 0.67 6.35
CA GLU A 108 13.44 -0.07 5.99
C GLU A 108 13.78 -1.19 6.98
N GLU A 109 13.69 -0.92 8.28
CA GLU A 109 13.93 -1.96 9.29
C GLU A 109 12.87 -3.08 9.25
N ILE A 110 11.60 -2.73 9.06
CA ILE A 110 10.52 -3.72 8.90
C ILE A 110 10.80 -4.59 7.66
N TYR A 111 11.08 -3.96 6.53
CA TYR A 111 11.34 -4.66 5.27
C TYR A 111 12.60 -5.52 5.34
N ALA A 112 13.64 -5.06 6.03
CA ALA A 112 14.89 -5.81 6.17
C ALA A 112 14.65 -7.20 6.74
N CYS A 113 13.68 -7.33 7.66
CA CYS A 113 13.31 -8.58 8.32
C CYS A 113 12.20 -9.35 7.58
N GLU A 114 11.14 -8.68 7.15
CA GLU A 114 9.92 -9.36 6.64
C GLU A 114 9.86 -9.51 5.13
N LYS A 115 10.59 -8.68 4.38
CA LYS A 115 10.50 -8.57 2.91
C LYS A 115 9.10 -8.28 2.35
N THR A 116 8.17 -7.84 3.20
CA THR A 116 6.81 -7.43 2.86
C THR A 116 6.31 -6.36 3.83
N PHE A 117 5.12 -5.81 3.56
CA PHE A 117 4.39 -4.88 4.42
C PHE A 117 2.94 -5.33 4.63
N GLU A 118 2.67 -6.63 4.53
CA GLU A 118 1.32 -7.18 4.61
C GLU A 118 0.55 -6.75 5.86
N ARG A 119 1.23 -6.61 7.02
CA ARG A 119 0.57 -6.19 8.26
C ARG A 119 -0.02 -4.78 8.20
N LEU A 120 0.51 -3.92 7.34
CA LEU A 120 -0.04 -2.59 7.07
C LEU A 120 -1.17 -2.65 6.03
N PHE A 121 -1.00 -3.43 4.96
CA PHE A 121 -1.97 -3.47 3.86
C PHE A 121 -3.22 -4.32 4.15
N LEU A 122 -3.08 -5.47 4.83
CA LEU A 122 -4.19 -6.40 5.05
C LEU A 122 -5.32 -5.75 5.86
N GLY A 123 -4.99 -4.91 6.83
CA GLY A 123 -5.98 -4.19 7.62
C GLY A 123 -6.81 -3.20 6.79
N ALA A 124 -6.19 -2.56 5.80
CA ALA A 124 -6.86 -1.63 4.88
C ALA A 124 -7.72 -2.37 3.84
N LEU A 125 -7.27 -3.55 3.40
CA LEU A 125 -7.93 -4.36 2.39
C LEU A 125 -9.11 -5.17 2.95
N PHE A 126 -8.97 -5.72 4.15
CA PHE A 126 -9.92 -6.68 4.73
C PHE A 126 -10.47 -6.29 6.11
N GLY A 127 -10.14 -5.10 6.61
CA GLY A 127 -10.52 -4.64 7.95
C GLY A 127 -9.68 -5.25 9.07
N SER A 128 -10.08 -5.03 10.32
CA SER A 128 -9.23 -5.34 11.49
C SER A 128 -9.14 -6.83 11.86
N ASN A 129 -10.14 -7.63 11.48
CA ASN A 129 -10.29 -9.01 11.97
C ASN A 129 -9.77 -10.07 10.98
N ALA A 130 -10.02 -9.89 9.69
CA ALA A 130 -9.58 -10.82 8.64
C ALA A 130 -8.06 -11.05 8.58
N PRO A 131 -7.17 -10.05 8.83
CA PRO A 131 -5.72 -10.25 8.83
C PRO A 131 -5.25 -11.34 9.80
N HIS A 132 -5.99 -11.59 10.89
CA HIS A 132 -5.66 -12.64 11.84
C HIS A 132 -5.79 -14.04 11.23
N PHE A 133 -6.79 -14.24 10.38
CA PHE A 133 -7.01 -15.52 9.70
C PHE A 133 -6.06 -15.72 8.52
N ILE A 134 -5.60 -14.62 7.91
CA ILE A 134 -4.75 -14.65 6.72
C ILE A 134 -3.26 -14.76 7.10
N ALA A 135 -2.80 -13.96 8.06
CA ALA A 135 -1.39 -13.80 8.41
C ALA A 135 -1.11 -14.00 9.91
N GLY A 136 -2.09 -14.45 10.70
CA GLY A 136 -1.93 -14.68 12.14
C GLY A 136 -1.85 -13.39 12.97
N TRP A 137 -1.98 -12.21 12.37
CA TRP A 137 -1.80 -10.91 13.02
C TRP A 137 -3.08 -10.08 13.04
N LYS A 138 -3.48 -9.58 14.22
CA LYS A 138 -4.56 -8.60 14.32
C LYS A 138 -4.00 -7.20 14.13
N SER A 139 -4.64 -6.39 13.29
CA SER A 139 -4.27 -4.97 13.12
C SER A 139 -4.41 -4.20 14.43
N ASP A 140 -3.49 -3.27 14.67
CA ASP A 140 -3.53 -2.38 15.83
C ASP A 140 -4.56 -1.26 15.65
N PHE A 141 -4.87 -0.90 14.41
CA PHE A 141 -5.90 0.08 14.06
C PHE A 141 -7.32 -0.45 14.30
N LYS A 142 -8.20 0.42 14.78
CA LYS A 142 -9.55 0.13 15.29
C LYS A 142 -10.43 -0.57 14.26
N ASP A 143 -10.51 0.00 13.06
CA ASP A 143 -11.42 -0.39 11.99
C ASP A 143 -10.76 -0.20 10.60
N GLN A 144 -11.45 -0.59 9.54
CA GLN A 144 -10.92 -0.50 8.18
C GLN A 144 -10.60 0.94 7.76
N ASP A 145 -11.38 1.92 8.20
CA ASP A 145 -11.16 3.33 7.88
C ASP A 145 -9.87 3.86 8.53
N GLU A 146 -9.63 3.55 9.81
CA GLU A 146 -8.36 3.90 10.45
C GLU A 146 -7.17 3.19 9.80
N ASN A 147 -7.31 1.93 9.40
CA ASN A 147 -6.28 1.22 8.64
C ASN A 147 -5.98 1.91 7.29
N LEU A 148 -7.01 2.34 6.56
CA LEU A 148 -6.85 3.04 5.28
C LEU A 148 -6.14 4.38 5.46
N ARG A 149 -6.52 5.16 6.48
CA ARG A 149 -5.86 6.43 6.79
C ARG A 149 -4.40 6.23 7.20
N ALA A 150 -4.11 5.22 8.02
CA ALA A 150 -2.75 4.87 8.39
C ALA A 150 -1.91 4.45 7.17
N MET A 151 -2.46 3.58 6.31
CA MET A 151 -1.82 3.20 5.04
C MET A 151 -1.48 4.44 4.20
N VAL A 152 -2.43 5.37 4.04
CA VAL A 152 -2.21 6.63 3.28
C VAL A 152 -1.10 7.48 3.89
N PHE A 153 -0.97 7.50 5.21
CA PHE A 153 0.14 8.20 5.88
C PHE A 153 1.50 7.59 5.57
N PHE A 154 1.65 6.27 5.68
CA PHE A 154 2.92 5.65 5.31
C PHE A 154 3.23 5.80 3.82
N LEU A 155 2.21 5.72 2.95
CA LEU A 155 2.35 5.99 1.50
C LEU A 155 2.81 7.42 1.22
N HIS A 156 2.28 8.41 1.95
CA HIS A 156 2.73 9.80 1.88
C HIS A 156 4.21 9.93 2.18
N HIS A 157 4.67 9.34 3.28
CA HIS A 157 6.05 9.49 3.74
C HIS A 157 7.01 8.75 2.80
N ALA A 158 6.63 7.56 2.36
CA ALA A 158 7.34 6.81 1.32
C ALA A 158 7.43 7.58 0.00
N GLY A 159 6.38 8.30 -0.40
CA GLY A 159 6.39 9.15 -1.58
C GLY A 159 7.37 10.32 -1.46
N LYS A 160 7.43 11.00 -0.30
CA LYS A 160 8.36 12.10 -0.04
C LYS A 160 9.83 11.66 -0.13
N THR A 161 10.13 10.46 0.36
CA THR A 161 11.49 9.90 0.36
C THR A 161 11.80 9.01 -0.86
N ARG A 162 10.85 8.89 -1.80
CA ARG A 162 10.97 8.07 -3.03
C ARG A 162 11.30 6.61 -2.73
N LEU A 163 10.70 6.08 -1.68
CA LEU A 163 11.08 4.81 -1.08
C LEU A 163 10.81 3.62 -2.02
N LYS A 164 11.85 2.80 -2.18
CA LYS A 164 11.85 1.56 -2.97
C LYS A 164 12.52 0.44 -2.19
N PHE A 165 12.11 -0.78 -2.46
CA PHE A 165 12.64 -2.00 -1.85
C PHE A 165 12.97 -3.04 -2.93
N PRO A 166 13.99 -3.89 -2.71
CA PRO A 166 14.35 -4.94 -3.65
C PRO A 166 13.27 -6.04 -3.67
N SER A 167 12.56 -6.20 -4.78
CA SER A 167 11.53 -7.23 -4.96
C SER A 167 11.73 -7.98 -6.27
N TYR A 168 11.32 -9.25 -6.32
CA TYR A 168 11.45 -10.06 -7.52
C TYR A 168 10.48 -9.59 -8.60
N SER A 169 11.01 -9.28 -9.78
CA SER A 169 10.25 -8.94 -10.99
C SER A 169 10.07 -10.19 -11.85
N TYR A 170 8.83 -10.46 -12.25
CA TYR A 170 8.55 -11.57 -13.16
C TYR A 170 8.85 -11.21 -14.63
N ILE A 171 8.76 -9.92 -14.98
CA ILE A 171 9.14 -9.41 -16.30
C ILE A 171 10.64 -9.56 -16.53
N TYR A 172 11.46 -9.09 -15.59
CA TYR A 172 12.93 -9.11 -15.73
C TYR A 172 13.57 -10.41 -15.22
N ARG A 173 12.82 -11.22 -14.46
CA ARG A 173 13.30 -12.45 -13.80
C ARG A 173 14.50 -12.18 -12.88
N ASP A 174 14.49 -11.04 -12.21
CA ASP A 174 15.55 -10.59 -11.32
C ASP A 174 14.97 -9.71 -10.20
N ILE A 175 15.78 -9.43 -9.17
CA ILE A 175 15.44 -8.52 -8.08
C ILE A 175 15.63 -7.08 -8.57
N VAL A 176 14.54 -6.31 -8.56
CA VAL A 176 14.54 -4.91 -9.00
C VAL A 176 14.07 -3.97 -7.88
N PRO A 177 14.44 -2.68 -7.92
CA PRO A 177 13.89 -1.69 -7.01
C PRO A 177 12.40 -1.42 -7.28
N THR A 178 11.52 -1.93 -6.42
CA THR A 178 10.06 -1.78 -6.48
C THR A 178 9.58 -0.73 -5.48
N LYS A 179 8.58 0.08 -5.83
CA LYS A 179 8.06 1.11 -4.92
C LYS A 179 7.38 0.48 -3.71
N PHE A 180 7.43 1.16 -2.57
CA PHE A 180 6.75 0.74 -1.35
C PHE A 180 5.29 0.28 -1.55
N ILE A 181 4.51 1.01 -2.34
CA ILE A 181 3.09 0.71 -2.61
C ILE A 181 2.87 -0.56 -3.44
N ASP A 182 3.87 -0.97 -4.21
CA ASP A 182 3.80 -2.11 -5.15
C ASP A 182 4.46 -3.37 -4.56
N ILE A 183 4.96 -3.32 -3.33
CA ILE A 183 5.58 -4.48 -2.67
C ILE A 183 4.52 -5.57 -2.44
N PRO A 184 4.78 -6.81 -2.92
CA PRO A 184 3.84 -7.92 -2.78
C PRO A 184 3.44 -8.26 -1.35
N ILE A 185 2.20 -8.73 -1.21
CA ILE A 185 1.65 -9.30 0.03
C ILE A 185 1.89 -10.81 0.00
N GLU A 186 2.77 -11.30 0.87
CA GLU A 186 3.22 -12.70 0.90
C GLU A 186 2.04 -13.67 1.13
N SER A 187 1.20 -13.39 2.12
CA SER A 187 0.03 -14.22 2.45
C SER A 187 -1.05 -14.27 1.35
N CYS A 188 -0.99 -13.36 0.36
CA CYS A 188 -1.95 -13.28 -0.74
C CYS A 188 -1.34 -13.77 -2.06
N GLY A 189 -0.49 -14.79 -2.00
CA GLY A 189 0.13 -15.39 -3.18
C GLY A 189 1.12 -14.46 -3.87
N LYS A 190 1.79 -13.59 -3.11
CA LYS A 190 2.73 -12.57 -3.61
C LYS A 190 2.09 -11.61 -4.63
N ALA A 191 0.79 -11.35 -4.49
CA ALA A 191 0.10 -10.35 -5.28
C ALA A 191 0.42 -8.93 -4.80
N ALA A 192 0.48 -7.96 -5.72
CA ALA A 192 0.59 -6.56 -5.36
C ALA A 192 -0.69 -6.07 -4.63
N PRO A 193 -0.60 -5.10 -3.71
CA PRO A 193 -1.76 -4.60 -2.96
C PRO A 193 -2.93 -4.17 -3.84
N LEU A 194 -2.64 -3.59 -5.02
CA LEU A 194 -3.64 -3.20 -6.01
C LEU A 194 -4.43 -4.41 -6.54
N ARG A 195 -3.77 -5.53 -6.84
CA ARG A 195 -4.44 -6.76 -7.29
C ARG A 195 -5.31 -7.34 -6.19
N VAL A 196 -4.83 -7.34 -4.95
CA VAL A 196 -5.61 -7.83 -3.81
C VAL A 196 -6.87 -7.00 -3.59
N ALA A 197 -6.81 -5.67 -3.76
CA ALA A 197 -7.99 -4.80 -3.70
C ALA A 197 -9.04 -5.17 -4.76
N ILE A 198 -8.61 -5.54 -5.96
CA ILE A 198 -9.49 -6.01 -7.04
C ILE A 198 -10.14 -7.35 -6.68
N GLN A 199 -9.36 -8.31 -6.18
CA GLN A 199 -9.86 -9.61 -5.76
C GLN A 199 -10.87 -9.49 -4.62
N ALA A 200 -10.63 -8.59 -3.68
CA ALA A 200 -11.53 -8.23 -2.59
C ALA A 200 -12.77 -7.42 -3.03
N SER A 201 -12.85 -7.04 -4.32
CA SER A 201 -13.93 -6.20 -4.86
C SER A 201 -14.08 -4.88 -4.10
N ALA A 202 -12.95 -4.23 -3.79
CA ALA A 202 -12.86 -3.00 -3.00
C ALA A 202 -12.48 -1.78 -3.87
N PRO A 203 -13.44 -1.18 -4.60
CA PRO A 203 -13.17 -0.06 -5.52
C PRO A 203 -12.62 1.18 -4.81
N ASP A 204 -13.01 1.45 -3.57
CA ASP A 204 -12.54 2.61 -2.80
C ASP A 204 -11.06 2.48 -2.46
N THR A 205 -10.64 1.31 -1.97
CA THR A 205 -9.23 1.01 -1.71
C THR A 205 -8.41 1.01 -3.00
N LEU A 206 -8.95 0.45 -4.08
CA LEU A 206 -8.31 0.49 -5.41
C LEU A 206 -8.10 1.94 -5.88
N MET A 207 -9.12 2.79 -5.75
CA MET A 207 -9.02 4.22 -6.09
C MET A 207 -7.91 4.89 -5.28
N ILE A 208 -7.85 4.65 -3.97
CA ILE A 208 -6.81 5.21 -3.10
C ILE A 208 -5.43 4.75 -3.58
N LEU A 209 -5.21 3.46 -3.83
CA LEU A 209 -3.92 2.93 -4.29
C LEU A 209 -3.51 3.55 -5.64
N LEU A 210 -4.42 3.62 -6.61
CA LEU A 210 -4.18 4.26 -7.91
C LEU A 210 -3.85 5.76 -7.76
N ARG A 211 -4.53 6.47 -6.86
CA ARG A 211 -4.25 7.88 -6.57
C ARG A 211 -2.92 8.09 -5.87
N GLN A 212 -2.49 7.14 -5.03
CA GLN A 212 -1.17 7.14 -4.39
C GLN A 212 -0.05 6.63 -5.31
N GLY A 213 -0.37 6.25 -6.55
CA GLY A 213 0.62 5.92 -7.57
C GLY A 213 1.01 4.44 -7.62
N ALA A 214 0.14 3.53 -7.20
CA ALA A 214 0.26 2.11 -7.50
C ALA A 214 0.29 1.86 -9.01
N ASP A 215 1.02 0.83 -9.44
CA ASP A 215 1.03 0.42 -10.85
C ASP A 215 -0.33 -0.21 -11.23
N PRO A 216 -1.06 0.33 -12.24
CA PRO A 216 -2.32 -0.26 -12.69
C PRO A 216 -2.15 -1.66 -13.33
N ASN A 217 -0.93 -2.05 -13.69
CA ASN A 217 -0.59 -3.38 -14.21
C ASN A 217 0.68 -3.90 -13.51
N PRO A 218 0.58 -4.29 -12.22
CA PRO A 218 1.73 -4.62 -11.40
C PRO A 218 2.44 -5.88 -11.88
N ASP A 219 3.76 -5.92 -11.69
CA ASP A 219 4.62 -7.05 -12.02
C ASP A 219 4.70 -8.06 -10.86
N ASP A 220 3.57 -8.71 -10.60
CA ASP A 220 3.41 -9.69 -9.51
C ASP A 220 3.20 -11.13 -10.02
N GLY A 221 3.56 -11.39 -11.27
CA GLY A 221 3.42 -12.69 -11.93
C GLY A 221 1.97 -13.07 -12.28
N GLY A 222 0.99 -12.25 -11.90
CA GLY A 222 -0.41 -12.43 -12.27
C GLY A 222 -0.72 -11.97 -13.69
N SER A 223 -1.88 -12.38 -14.21
CA SER A 223 -2.40 -11.85 -15.48
C SER A 223 -2.76 -10.36 -15.37
N SER A 224 -2.93 -9.66 -16.50
CA SER A 224 -3.35 -8.25 -16.47
C SER A 224 -4.59 -8.05 -15.58
N PRO A 225 -4.60 -7.11 -14.62
CA PRO A 225 -5.72 -6.91 -13.72
C PRO A 225 -7.06 -6.63 -14.42
N ILE A 226 -7.01 -5.93 -15.56
CA ILE A 226 -8.20 -5.71 -16.40
C ILE A 226 -8.69 -7.05 -16.95
N ILE A 227 -7.80 -7.87 -17.51
CA ILE A 227 -8.17 -9.18 -18.05
C ILE A 227 -8.75 -10.09 -16.95
N SER A 228 -8.17 -10.10 -15.75
CA SER A 228 -8.72 -10.84 -14.61
C SER A 228 -10.14 -10.39 -14.25
N LEU A 229 -10.42 -9.08 -14.28
CA LEU A 229 -11.76 -8.54 -14.03
C LEU A 229 -12.75 -8.93 -15.14
N LEU A 230 -12.34 -8.85 -16.41
CA LEU A 230 -13.19 -9.27 -17.53
C LEU A 230 -13.50 -10.76 -17.46
N ASP A 231 -12.51 -11.57 -17.09
CA ASP A 231 -12.69 -13.01 -16.92
C ASP A 231 -13.65 -13.36 -15.78
N LYS A 232 -13.70 -12.54 -14.72
CA LYS A 232 -14.67 -12.67 -13.63
C LYS A 232 -16.06 -12.14 -14.02
N LEU A 233 -16.13 -11.00 -14.71
CA LEU A 233 -17.40 -10.39 -15.10
C LEU A 233 -18.16 -11.23 -16.14
N ARG A 234 -17.44 -11.93 -17.03
CA ARG A 234 -18.09 -12.81 -18.04
C ARG A 234 -18.82 -14.01 -17.42
N GLU A 235 -18.49 -14.39 -16.17
CA GLU A 235 -19.14 -15.50 -15.47
C GLU A 235 -20.59 -15.16 -15.08
N TYR A 236 -20.97 -13.88 -15.13
CA TYR A 236 -22.33 -13.41 -14.86
C TYR A 236 -23.20 -13.49 -16.12
N GLU A 237 -23.70 -14.69 -16.42
CA GLU A 237 -24.50 -14.99 -17.63
C GLU A 237 -25.80 -14.17 -17.73
N ASN A 238 -26.39 -13.80 -16.60
CA ASN A 238 -27.62 -13.02 -16.52
C ASN A 238 -27.44 -11.51 -16.79
N ARG A 239 -26.24 -11.07 -17.20
CA ARG A 239 -25.88 -9.65 -17.39
C ARG A 239 -26.08 -8.79 -16.12
N SER A 240 -26.14 -9.42 -14.95
CA SER A 240 -26.23 -8.74 -13.65
C SER A 240 -24.84 -8.67 -13.03
N TYR A 241 -24.09 -7.62 -13.40
CA TYR A 241 -22.72 -7.44 -12.95
C TYR A 241 -22.66 -6.80 -11.57
N PRO A 242 -21.84 -7.32 -10.63
CA PRO A 242 -21.64 -6.67 -9.35
C PRO A 242 -21.08 -5.26 -9.52
N TYR A 243 -21.75 -4.28 -8.92
CA TYR A 243 -21.39 -2.86 -9.03
C TYR A 243 -19.92 -2.61 -8.65
N GLN A 244 -19.42 -3.29 -7.62
CA GLN A 244 -18.05 -3.16 -7.14
C GLN A 244 -17.02 -3.59 -8.18
N LEU A 245 -17.26 -4.71 -8.88
CA LEU A 245 -16.36 -5.21 -9.93
C LEU A 245 -16.36 -4.29 -11.16
N VAL A 246 -17.55 -3.81 -11.56
CA VAL A 246 -17.67 -2.83 -12.65
C VAL A 246 -16.98 -1.53 -12.29
N SER A 247 -17.08 -1.09 -11.04
CA SER A 247 -16.39 0.10 -10.53
C SER A 247 -14.87 -0.08 -10.59
N CYS A 248 -14.35 -1.23 -10.13
CA CYS A 248 -12.93 -1.55 -10.27
C CYS A 248 -12.46 -1.52 -11.73
N LEU A 249 -13.25 -2.10 -12.65
CA LEU A 249 -12.94 -2.10 -14.08
C LEU A 249 -12.86 -0.67 -14.62
N LYS A 250 -13.87 0.16 -14.33
CA LYS A 250 -13.90 1.57 -14.77
C LYS A 250 -12.69 2.36 -14.25
N LEU A 251 -12.24 2.11 -13.02
CA LEU A 251 -11.04 2.75 -12.45
C LEU A 251 -9.76 2.37 -13.20
N LEU A 252 -9.59 1.08 -13.51
CA LEU A 252 -8.43 0.61 -14.26
C LEU A 252 -8.44 1.08 -15.71
N LEU A 253 -9.59 1.07 -16.38
CA LEU A 253 -9.74 1.61 -17.74
C LEU A 253 -9.39 3.10 -17.80
N ARG A 254 -9.61 3.86 -16.72
CA ARG A 254 -9.16 5.26 -16.63
C ARG A 254 -7.64 5.40 -16.52
N CYS A 255 -6.93 4.37 -16.06
CA CYS A 255 -5.47 4.35 -15.91
C CYS A 255 -4.74 3.63 -17.06
N THR A 256 -5.47 3.19 -18.08
CA THR A 256 -4.93 2.40 -19.18
C THR A 256 -5.30 3.03 -20.51
N ILE A 257 -4.33 3.15 -21.43
CA ILE A 257 -4.58 3.73 -22.76
C ILE A 257 -5.30 2.73 -23.65
N MET A 258 -4.71 1.53 -23.80
CA MET A 258 -5.24 0.41 -24.58
C MET A 258 -5.30 -0.84 -23.72
N VAL A 259 -6.38 -1.61 -23.85
CA VAL A 259 -6.50 -2.93 -23.22
C VAL A 259 -5.98 -3.97 -24.20
N GLU A 260 -5.05 -4.80 -23.73
CA GLU A 260 -4.41 -5.81 -24.55
C GLU A 260 -4.64 -7.22 -23.97
N LEU A 261 -4.88 -8.19 -24.86
CA LEU A 261 -4.89 -9.60 -24.47
C LEU A 261 -3.46 -10.05 -24.15
N PRO A 262 -3.30 -11.05 -23.25
CA PRO A 262 -2.00 -11.66 -22.98
C PRO A 262 -1.35 -12.24 -24.23
N TYR A 263 -2.16 -12.82 -25.12
CA TYR A 263 -1.73 -13.26 -26.45
C TYR A 263 -2.04 -12.17 -27.48
N LYS A 264 -1.02 -11.72 -28.21
CA LYS A 264 -1.12 -10.65 -29.22
C LYS A 264 -0.86 -11.22 -30.62
N PRO A 265 -1.88 -11.73 -31.33
CA PRO A 265 -1.76 -11.97 -32.76
C PRO A 265 -1.32 -10.69 -33.47
N HIS A 266 -0.43 -10.82 -34.45
CA HIS A 266 0.00 -9.71 -35.30
C HIS A 266 -1.14 -9.18 -36.18
N LEU A 267 -2.08 -10.06 -36.54
CA LEU A 267 -3.21 -9.73 -37.38
C LEU A 267 -4.36 -9.13 -36.56
N PHE A 268 -4.76 -7.90 -36.92
CA PHE A 268 -5.81 -7.15 -36.23
C PHE A 268 -7.16 -7.89 -36.20
N HIS A 269 -7.58 -8.48 -37.34
CA HIS A 269 -8.87 -9.18 -37.42
C HIS A 269 -8.95 -10.37 -36.47
N VAL A 270 -7.86 -11.15 -36.34
CA VAL A 270 -7.76 -12.27 -35.40
C VAL A 270 -7.89 -11.78 -33.96
N ARG A 271 -7.17 -10.70 -33.60
CA ARG A 271 -7.27 -10.12 -32.25
C ARG A 271 -8.68 -9.65 -31.93
N LYS A 272 -9.34 -9.00 -32.89
CA LYS A 272 -10.72 -8.53 -32.76
C LYS A 272 -11.69 -9.68 -32.55
N GLU A 273 -11.59 -10.71 -33.37
CA GLU A 273 -12.41 -11.92 -33.27
C GLU A 273 -12.22 -12.62 -31.93
N MET A 274 -10.98 -12.78 -31.46
CA MET A 274 -10.70 -13.38 -30.14
C MET A 274 -11.38 -12.62 -28.99
N PHE A 275 -11.28 -11.29 -28.97
CA PHE A 275 -11.95 -10.47 -27.97
C PHE A 275 -13.47 -10.57 -28.06
N GLN A 276 -14.02 -10.51 -29.27
CA GLN A 276 -15.46 -10.60 -29.49
C GLN A 276 -16.00 -11.96 -29.06
N THR A 277 -15.33 -13.05 -29.39
CA THR A 277 -15.73 -14.40 -28.98
C THR A 277 -15.67 -14.56 -27.46
N LYS A 278 -14.60 -14.07 -26.81
CA LYS A 278 -14.40 -14.26 -25.37
C LYS A 278 -15.26 -13.34 -24.49
N TYR A 279 -15.51 -12.10 -24.91
CA TYR A 279 -16.14 -11.05 -24.10
C TYR A 279 -17.37 -10.41 -24.74
N ARG A 280 -18.04 -11.11 -25.68
CA ARG A 280 -19.19 -10.60 -26.44
C ARG A 280 -20.20 -9.80 -25.62
N LEU A 281 -20.70 -10.40 -24.53
CA LEU A 281 -21.73 -9.78 -23.69
C LEU A 281 -21.23 -8.49 -23.02
N LEU A 282 -19.98 -8.47 -22.53
CA LEU A 282 -19.39 -7.28 -21.91
C LEU A 282 -19.22 -6.13 -22.90
N LEU A 283 -18.97 -6.44 -24.17
CA LEU A 283 -18.88 -5.46 -25.26
C LEU A 283 -20.25 -4.94 -25.66
N GLU A 284 -21.26 -5.83 -25.81
CA GLU A 284 -22.65 -5.45 -26.09
C GLU A 284 -23.21 -4.52 -25.01
N ASP A 285 -22.86 -4.78 -23.76
CA ASP A 285 -23.30 -3.99 -22.60
C ASP A 285 -22.41 -2.75 -22.34
N ASN A 286 -21.44 -2.46 -23.22
CA ASN A 286 -20.55 -1.29 -23.16
C ASN A 286 -19.72 -1.15 -21.87
N LEU A 287 -19.32 -2.27 -21.26
CA LEU A 287 -18.44 -2.23 -20.08
C LEU A 287 -17.00 -1.80 -20.42
N ILE A 288 -16.60 -1.98 -21.68
CA ILE A 288 -15.28 -1.58 -22.19
C ILE A 288 -15.49 -0.64 -23.39
N PRO A 289 -14.88 0.55 -23.40
CA PRO A 289 -14.90 1.41 -24.58
C PRO A 289 -14.21 0.74 -25.77
N ILE A 290 -14.92 0.63 -26.90
CA ILE A 290 -14.39 0.03 -28.14
C ILE A 290 -13.12 0.76 -28.62
N ASP A 291 -13.03 2.07 -28.38
CA ASP A 291 -11.86 2.89 -28.71
C ASP A 291 -10.59 2.46 -27.98
N GLN A 292 -10.71 1.87 -26.78
CA GLN A 292 -9.57 1.35 -26.01
C GLN A 292 -9.18 -0.09 -26.39
N LEU A 293 -9.94 -0.74 -27.27
CA LEU A 293 -9.70 -2.11 -27.73
C LEU A 293 -9.25 -2.14 -29.19
N PHE A 294 -10.02 -1.50 -30.06
CA PHE A 294 -9.90 -1.61 -31.52
C PHE A 294 -9.81 -0.26 -32.23
N GLY A 295 -10.22 0.81 -31.57
CA GLY A 295 -10.25 2.15 -32.14
C GLY A 295 -9.03 2.99 -31.75
N VAL A 296 -9.24 4.30 -31.78
CA VAL A 296 -8.24 5.30 -31.38
C VAL A 296 -8.70 5.92 -30.07
N PRO A 297 -7.98 5.73 -28.95
CA PRO A 297 -8.33 6.35 -27.69
C PRO A 297 -8.39 7.88 -27.81
N THR A 298 -9.31 8.48 -27.06
CA THR A 298 -9.38 9.95 -27.03
C THR A 298 -8.06 10.56 -26.58
N LEU A 299 -7.65 11.66 -27.22
CA LEU A 299 -6.45 12.42 -26.84
C LEU A 299 -6.45 12.76 -25.34
N LYS A 300 -7.63 13.11 -24.81
CA LYS A 300 -7.84 13.39 -23.38
C LYS A 300 -7.40 12.21 -22.49
N SER A 301 -7.77 10.98 -22.84
CA SER A 301 -7.38 9.77 -22.09
C SER A 301 -5.89 9.48 -22.19
N ILE A 302 -5.31 9.63 -23.39
CA ILE A 302 -3.87 9.47 -23.63
C ILE A 302 -3.09 10.46 -22.75
N CYS A 303 -3.47 11.74 -22.78
CA CYS A 303 -2.84 12.77 -21.96
C CYS A 303 -2.97 12.48 -20.46
N ARG A 304 -4.13 12.02 -19.97
CA ARG A 304 -4.30 11.63 -18.56
C ARG A 304 -3.31 10.55 -18.17
N CYS A 305 -3.26 9.45 -18.93
CA CYS A 305 -2.38 8.33 -18.61
C CYS A 305 -0.92 8.76 -18.63
N HIS A 306 -0.51 9.48 -19.67
CA HIS A 306 0.88 9.94 -19.80
C HIS A 306 1.29 10.90 -18.67
N VAL A 307 0.45 11.89 -18.33
CA VAL A 307 0.73 12.81 -17.21
C VAL A 307 0.78 12.04 -15.88
N ARG A 308 -0.17 11.12 -15.65
CA ARG A 308 -0.16 10.27 -14.45
C ARG A 308 1.07 9.40 -14.37
N ASP A 309 1.52 8.79 -15.47
CA ASP A 309 2.73 7.96 -15.50
C ASP A 309 3.97 8.78 -15.15
N GLN A 310 4.10 10.00 -15.69
CA GLN A 310 5.19 10.91 -15.34
C GLN A 310 5.16 11.28 -13.85
N LEU A 311 3.98 11.63 -13.31
CA LEU A 311 3.83 11.93 -11.88
C LEU A 311 4.12 10.69 -11.02
N ARG A 312 3.64 9.52 -11.42
CA ARG A 312 3.85 8.23 -10.73
C ARG A 312 5.35 7.93 -10.66
N ASN A 313 6.07 8.03 -11.77
CA ASN A 313 7.50 7.73 -11.87
C ASN A 313 8.35 8.68 -11.02
N ASN A 314 7.88 9.92 -10.81
CA ASN A 314 8.55 10.93 -10.00
C ASN A 314 8.04 11.00 -8.54
N PHE A 315 7.24 10.04 -8.08
CA PHE A 315 6.64 10.01 -6.72
C PHE A 315 5.84 11.27 -6.39
N GLN A 316 5.16 11.82 -7.40
CA GLN A 316 4.38 13.05 -7.28
C GLN A 316 2.87 12.78 -7.26
N LEU A 317 2.38 11.55 -7.31
CA LEU A 317 0.94 11.28 -7.14
C LEU A 317 0.56 11.18 -5.65
N PRO A 318 -0.61 11.68 -5.24
CA PRO A 318 -1.50 12.59 -5.99
C PRO A 318 -1.05 14.07 -5.90
N ARG A 319 -0.12 14.40 -5.01
CA ARG A 319 0.13 15.78 -4.56
C ARG A 319 0.69 16.73 -5.61
N GLY A 320 1.58 16.24 -6.45
CA GLY A 320 2.15 16.99 -7.55
C GLY A 320 1.10 17.39 -8.60
N ILE A 321 -0.08 16.77 -8.61
CA ILE A 321 -1.20 17.24 -9.44
C ILE A 321 -1.58 18.67 -9.06
N ASN A 322 -1.57 19.01 -7.77
CA ASN A 322 -1.89 20.37 -7.29
C ASN A 322 -0.83 21.41 -7.70
N ARG A 323 0.35 20.97 -8.14
CA ARG A 323 1.43 21.84 -8.62
C ARG A 323 1.37 22.05 -10.14
N LEU A 324 0.50 21.33 -10.85
CA LEU A 324 0.29 21.53 -12.28
C LEU A 324 -0.46 22.84 -12.51
N ASN A 325 0.02 23.67 -13.42
CA ASN A 325 -0.66 24.91 -13.81
C ASN A 325 -1.81 24.63 -14.80
N VAL A 326 -2.84 23.91 -14.34
CA VAL A 326 -4.02 23.54 -15.13
C VAL A 326 -5.31 23.79 -14.35
N PRO A 327 -6.46 23.99 -15.02
CA PRO A 327 -7.74 24.18 -14.33
C PRO A 327 -8.09 23.03 -13.37
N ARG A 328 -8.78 23.36 -12.26
CA ARG A 328 -9.19 22.39 -11.22
C ARG A 328 -9.97 21.18 -11.78
N LYS A 329 -10.77 21.38 -12.84
CA LYS A 329 -11.49 20.29 -13.52
C LYS A 329 -10.53 19.28 -14.16
N ILE A 330 -9.41 19.75 -14.73
CA ILE A 330 -8.36 18.90 -15.29
C ILE A 330 -7.56 18.23 -14.17
N MET A 331 -7.30 18.93 -13.06
CA MET A 331 -6.68 18.31 -11.87
C MET A 331 -7.50 17.13 -11.36
N LYS A 332 -8.82 17.30 -11.17
CA LYS A 332 -9.73 16.22 -10.76
C LYS A 332 -9.72 15.05 -11.75
N TYR A 333 -9.73 15.36 -13.04
CA TYR A 333 -9.64 14.36 -14.11
C TYR A 333 -8.34 13.53 -14.06
N ILE A 334 -7.21 14.19 -13.81
CA ILE A 334 -5.90 13.53 -13.63
C ILE A 334 -5.88 12.72 -12.33
N ASP A 335 -6.52 13.21 -11.27
CA ASP A 335 -6.58 12.57 -9.94
C ASP A 335 -7.69 11.50 -9.83
N LEU A 336 -8.37 11.17 -10.93
CA LEU A 336 -9.46 10.17 -10.98
C LEU A 336 -10.70 10.52 -10.14
N LEU A 337 -10.88 11.80 -9.78
CA LEU A 337 -11.98 12.31 -8.95
C LEU A 337 -13.16 12.89 -9.76
N ASP A 338 -13.17 12.67 -11.07
CA ASP A 338 -14.14 13.23 -12.01
C ASP A 338 -15.33 12.32 -12.36
#